data_AF-A0A3M7QSP1-F1
#
_entry.id   AF-A0A3M7QSP1-F1
#
_cell.length_a   1.000
_cell.length_b   1.000
_cell.length_c   1.000
_cell.angle_alpha   90.00
_cell.angle_beta   90.00
_cell.angle_gamma   90.00
#
_symmetry.space_group_name_H-M   'P 1'
#
loop_
_entity.id
_entity.type
_entity.pdbx_description
1 polymer ?
#
loop_
_entity_poly.entity_id
_entity_poly.type
_entity_poly.pdbx_seq_one_letter_code
_entity_poly.pdbx_strand_id
1 'polypeptide(L)'
;MNKEKKKELSENDMALIEFDDGSRDIIRIIELNNRNFSNLNIGKKYSFKFENKWNLVRLKFIGTWEDCHQEFEKISEMEESEKNKSTQNVSINQTGRFKNSDIVERIKQLELALIEKEIKIQKMEKKLQEQEEINLALKNTFSDRDIAFLKQASINFLKIFGNNEETEESSENENLINFPVYNTDCSILSKNFPDVTLPLDVKYKVQSYLSNPNETPSSAFRKVITALIPDSEEWATSNRILIVDRYKDQVHASYEYVKMFKPGFDYNAAEAELRKIASERRRDLKKIGYIFETYKDTNETFCRYRIVHRPFVAENQDCCLDELKKDISHSFNDTEYYDENFQDDFSESSKRQKMCDHESD
;
A
#
# COMPACT_ATOMS: atom_id res chain seq x y z
N MET A 1 27.94 -20.16 30.01
CA MET A 1 26.63 -20.60 30.54
C MET A 1 25.68 -19.41 30.49
N ASN A 2 24.87 -19.31 29.45
CA ASN A 2 23.82 -18.30 29.35
C ASN A 2 22.71 -18.67 30.34
N LYS A 3 22.53 -17.84 31.38
CA LYS A 3 21.30 -17.87 32.18
C LYS A 3 20.21 -17.27 31.29
N GLU A 4 19.44 -18.11 30.62
CA GLU A 4 18.18 -17.68 30.01
C GLU A 4 17.37 -16.95 31.07
N LYS A 5 17.03 -15.69 30.80
CA LYS A 5 16.10 -14.93 31.64
C LYS A 5 14.78 -15.70 31.59
N LYS A 6 14.35 -16.24 32.73
CA LYS A 6 13.00 -16.80 32.88
C LYS A 6 12.01 -15.69 32.54
N LYS A 7 11.28 -15.85 31.44
CA LYS A 7 10.15 -14.99 31.08
C LYS A 7 9.14 -15.04 32.22
N GLU A 8 8.74 -13.88 32.74
CA GLU A 8 7.65 -13.81 33.70
C GLU A 8 6.36 -14.21 32.99
N LEU A 9 5.69 -15.23 33.53
CA LEU A 9 4.45 -15.77 32.97
C LEU A 9 3.26 -14.93 33.45
N SER A 10 2.37 -14.61 32.52
CA SER A 10 1.15 -13.86 32.78
C SER A 10 -0.07 -14.78 32.87
N GLU A 11 -1.15 -14.33 33.50
CA GLU A 11 -2.44 -15.06 33.54
C GLU A 11 -3.07 -15.25 32.15
N ASN A 12 -2.68 -14.40 31.20
CA ASN A 12 -3.17 -14.43 29.82
C ASN A 12 -2.33 -15.34 28.91
N ASP A 13 -1.22 -15.89 29.42
CA ASP A 13 -0.41 -16.82 28.66
C ASP A 13 -1.17 -18.14 28.46
N MET A 14 -0.95 -18.74 27.30
CA MET A 14 -1.57 -20.00 26.90
C MET A 14 -0.61 -21.17 27.13
N ALA A 15 -1.18 -22.35 27.35
CA ALA A 15 -0.47 -23.59 27.53
C ALA A 15 -1.00 -24.66 26.58
N LEU A 16 -0.09 -25.27 25.82
CA LEU A 16 -0.38 -26.50 25.09
C LEU A 16 -0.22 -27.67 26.07
N ILE A 17 -1.30 -28.43 26.25
CA ILE A 17 -1.37 -29.59 27.14
C ILE A 17 -1.61 -30.88 26.37
N GLU A 18 -1.13 -31.99 26.91
CA GLU A 18 -1.33 -33.34 26.37
C GLU A 18 -1.96 -34.22 27.47
N PHE A 19 -3.08 -34.87 27.16
CA PHE A 19 -3.74 -35.83 28.01
C PHE A 19 -3.03 -37.19 27.97
N ASP A 20 -3.33 -38.06 28.93
CA ASP A 20 -2.71 -39.39 28.99
C ASP A 20 -3.07 -40.30 27.79
N ASP A 21 -4.18 -40.02 27.09
CA ASP A 21 -4.57 -40.70 25.85
C ASP A 21 -3.83 -40.16 24.60
N GLY A 22 -2.95 -39.17 24.77
CA GLY A 22 -2.21 -38.52 23.70
C GLY A 22 -2.99 -37.40 22.98
N SER A 23 -4.26 -37.16 23.34
CA SER A 23 -4.98 -35.99 22.84
C SER A 23 -4.36 -34.70 23.38
N ARG A 24 -4.52 -33.60 22.64
CA ARG A 24 -3.89 -32.31 22.94
C ARG A 24 -4.91 -31.20 22.86
N ASP A 25 -4.71 -30.18 23.69
CA ASP A 25 -5.57 -29.01 23.72
C ASP A 25 -4.77 -27.77 24.14
N ILE A 26 -5.28 -26.58 23.80
CA ILE A 26 -4.68 -25.29 24.15
C ILE A 26 -5.59 -24.60 25.16
N ILE A 27 -5.05 -24.38 26.36
CA ILE A 27 -5.80 -23.81 27.48
C ILE A 27 -5.12 -22.57 28.01
N ARG A 28 -5.86 -21.77 28.78
CA ARG A 28 -5.23 -20.67 29.54
C ARG A 28 -4.46 -21.25 30.72
N ILE A 29 -3.29 -20.68 31.02
CA ILE A 29 -2.47 -21.15 32.14
C ILE A 29 -3.22 -21.10 33.48
N ILE A 30 -4.11 -20.12 33.67
CA ILE A 30 -4.93 -19.99 34.88
C ILE A 30 -5.85 -21.20 35.15
N GLU A 31 -6.14 -22.01 34.12
CA GLU A 31 -6.99 -23.20 34.23
C GLU A 31 -6.23 -24.42 34.77
N LEU A 32 -4.89 -24.35 34.81
CA LEU A 32 -4.07 -25.34 35.50
C LEU A 32 -4.15 -25.12 37.01
N ASN A 33 -4.40 -26.19 37.77
CA ASN A 33 -4.40 -26.15 39.23
C ASN A 33 -2.96 -26.04 39.76
N ASN A 34 -2.43 -24.82 39.71
CA ASN A 34 -1.13 -24.45 40.24
C ASN A 34 -1.25 -23.09 40.94
N ARG A 35 -0.75 -23.03 42.18
CA ARG A 35 -0.80 -21.81 43.00
C ARG A 35 0.22 -20.76 42.56
N ASN A 36 1.21 -21.14 41.74
CA ASN A 36 2.24 -20.22 41.29
C ASN A 36 2.69 -20.52 39.85
N PHE A 37 2.32 -19.65 38.91
CA PHE A 37 2.62 -19.79 37.49
C PHE A 37 4.13 -19.80 37.20
N SER A 38 4.94 -19.09 37.98
CA SER A 38 6.41 -19.04 37.82
C SER A 38 7.11 -20.39 38.02
N ASN A 39 6.39 -21.40 38.54
CA ASN A 39 6.88 -22.77 38.75
C ASN A 39 6.39 -23.77 37.69
N LEU A 40 5.69 -23.31 36.66
CA LEU A 40 5.32 -24.17 35.54
C LEU A 40 6.59 -24.57 34.77
N ASN A 41 6.72 -25.87 34.54
CA ASN A 41 7.83 -26.42 33.78
C ASN A 41 7.27 -27.32 32.68
N ILE A 42 7.74 -27.09 31.46
CA ILE A 42 7.46 -27.95 30.32
C ILE A 42 7.87 -29.40 30.65
N GLY A 43 7.05 -30.35 30.21
CA GLY A 43 7.21 -31.79 30.43
C GLY A 43 6.63 -32.32 31.74
N LYS A 44 6.25 -31.45 32.69
CA LYS A 44 5.62 -31.88 33.95
C LYS A 44 4.12 -32.07 33.81
N LYS A 45 3.55 -32.88 34.72
CA LYS A 45 2.12 -33.12 34.80
C LYS A 45 1.44 -32.15 35.77
N TYR A 46 0.28 -31.65 35.40
CA TYR A 46 -0.55 -30.72 36.16
C TYR A 46 -2.01 -31.19 36.12
N SER A 47 -2.79 -30.79 37.12
CA SER A 47 -4.22 -31.10 37.15
C SER A 47 -5.01 -29.99 36.45
N PHE A 48 -5.88 -30.37 35.52
CA PHE A 48 -6.76 -29.49 34.75
C PHE A 48 -8.21 -29.95 34.94
N LYS A 49 -9.15 -29.02 35.12
CA LYS A 49 -10.56 -29.35 35.31
C LYS A 49 -11.31 -29.21 33.99
N PHE A 50 -11.75 -30.34 33.44
CA PHE A 50 -12.56 -30.40 32.22
C PHE A 50 -13.83 -31.19 32.50
N GLU A 51 -15.00 -30.69 32.08
CA GLU A 51 -16.30 -31.36 32.26
C GLU A 51 -16.54 -31.89 33.69
N ASN A 52 -16.22 -31.07 34.70
CA ASN A 52 -16.34 -31.40 36.12
C ASN A 52 -15.47 -32.56 36.63
N LYS A 53 -14.49 -33.04 35.84
CA LYS A 53 -13.48 -34.02 36.25
C LYS A 53 -12.09 -33.40 36.26
N TRP A 54 -11.26 -33.85 37.20
CA TRP A 54 -9.84 -33.51 37.23
C TRP A 54 -9.08 -34.48 36.34
N ASN A 55 -8.50 -33.95 35.28
CA ASN A 55 -7.63 -34.69 34.38
C ASN A 55 -6.17 -34.34 34.67
N LEU A 56 -5.29 -35.33 34.53
CA LEU A 56 -3.87 -35.13 34.64
C LEU A 56 -3.32 -34.89 33.24
N VAL A 57 -2.72 -33.72 33.03
CA VAL A 57 -2.26 -33.28 31.71
C VAL A 57 -0.78 -32.95 31.77
N ARG A 58 -0.03 -33.28 30.72
CA ARG A 58 1.38 -32.94 30.58
C ARG A 58 1.50 -31.62 29.83
N LEU A 59 2.20 -30.67 30.43
CA LEU A 59 2.49 -29.39 29.78
C LEU A 59 3.54 -29.59 28.69
N LYS A 60 3.23 -29.19 27.45
CA LYS A 60 4.15 -29.30 26.30
C LYS A 60 4.80 -27.98 25.94
N PHE A 61 4.06 -26.89 26.05
CA PHE A 61 4.54 -25.58 25.65
C PHE A 61 3.78 -24.47 26.40
N ILE A 62 4.44 -23.32 26.56
CA ILE A 62 3.85 -22.10 27.12
C ILE A 62 4.22 -20.92 26.22
N GLY A 63 3.23 -20.11 25.84
CA GLY A 63 3.46 -18.91 25.03
C GLY A 63 2.19 -18.11 24.82
N THR A 64 2.14 -17.35 23.73
CA THR A 64 0.88 -16.74 23.27
C THR A 64 -0.06 -17.81 22.68
N TRP A 65 -1.29 -17.41 22.37
CA TRP A 65 -2.22 -18.27 21.64
C TRP A 65 -1.63 -18.72 20.29
N GLU A 66 -1.06 -17.77 19.54
CA GLU A 66 -0.44 -18.04 18.24
C GLU A 66 0.75 -18.99 18.38
N ASP A 67 1.61 -18.81 19.39
CA ASP A 67 2.76 -19.69 19.61
C ASP A 67 2.31 -21.13 19.91
N CYS A 68 1.28 -21.28 20.76
CA CYS A 68 0.75 -22.60 21.11
C CYS A 68 0.07 -23.29 19.92
N HIS A 69 -0.62 -22.52 19.07
CA HIS A 69 -1.26 -23.05 17.86
C HIS A 69 -0.23 -23.54 16.85
N GLN A 70 0.85 -22.78 16.63
CA GLN A 70 1.93 -23.20 15.74
C GLN A 70 2.62 -24.48 16.23
N GLU A 71 2.88 -24.60 17.54
CA GLU A 71 3.45 -25.85 18.08
C GLU A 71 2.48 -27.03 18.00
N PHE A 72 1.17 -26.80 18.19
CA PHE A 72 0.16 -27.83 17.98
C PHE A 72 0.16 -28.37 16.54
N GLU A 73 0.22 -27.48 15.55
CA GLU A 73 0.27 -27.86 14.13
C GLU A 73 1.55 -28.64 13.80
N LYS A 74 2.72 -28.15 14.23
CA LYS A 74 4.00 -28.86 14.01
C LYS A 74 4.00 -30.27 14.55
N ILE A 75 3.50 -30.47 15.77
CA ILE A 75 3.45 -31.80 16.39
C ILE A 75 2.49 -32.71 15.61
N SER A 76 1.35 -32.17 15.14
CA SER A 76 0.38 -32.92 14.36
C SER A 76 0.94 -33.37 13.00
N GLU A 77 1.67 -32.49 12.30
CA GLU A 77 2.34 -32.80 11.03
C GLU A 77 3.44 -33.86 11.20
N MET A 78 4.22 -33.78 12.28
CA MET A 78 5.23 -34.78 12.60
C MET A 78 4.61 -36.17 12.82
N GLU A 79 3.49 -36.27 13.55
CA GLU A 79 2.80 -37.54 13.81
C GLU A 79 2.16 -38.14 12.55
N GLU A 80 1.61 -37.33 11.65
CA GLU A 80 1.14 -37.81 10.35
C GLU A 80 2.30 -38.35 9.50
N SER A 81 3.46 -37.71 9.54
CA SER A 81 4.66 -38.16 8.83
C SER A 81 5.22 -39.48 9.39
N GLU A 82 5.12 -39.70 10.71
CA GLU A 82 5.55 -40.93 11.37
C GLU A 82 4.57 -42.09 11.18
N LYS A 83 3.25 -41.84 11.25
CA LYS A 83 2.23 -42.84 10.91
C LYS A 83 2.43 -43.37 9.49
N ASN A 84 2.73 -42.48 8.54
CA ASN A 84 3.01 -42.82 7.15
C ASN A 84 4.33 -43.60 6.95
N LYS A 85 5.33 -43.45 7.83
CA LYS A 85 6.53 -44.30 7.85
C LYS A 85 6.29 -45.67 8.49
N SER A 86 5.42 -45.76 9.49
CA SER A 86 5.14 -47.01 10.21
C SER A 86 4.38 -48.05 9.37
N THR A 87 3.53 -47.62 8.43
CA THR A 87 2.88 -48.51 7.43
C THR A 87 3.84 -49.04 6.36
N GLN A 88 5.07 -48.54 6.32
CA GLN A 88 6.11 -48.98 5.38
C GLN A 88 7.03 -50.07 5.95
N ASN A 89 6.90 -50.43 7.23
CA ASN A 89 7.61 -51.56 7.85
C ASN A 89 6.71 -52.79 7.96
N VAL A 90 6.12 -53.24 6.84
CA VAL A 90 5.61 -54.61 6.74
C VAL A 90 6.80 -55.53 6.49
N SER A 91 7.28 -56.15 7.57
CA SER A 91 7.97 -57.45 7.63
C SER A 91 8.61 -57.94 6.32
N ILE A 92 9.87 -57.58 6.11
CA ILE A 92 10.78 -58.31 5.20
C ILE A 92 11.14 -59.62 5.92
N ASN A 93 10.29 -60.62 5.74
CA ASN A 93 10.62 -62.03 5.96
C ASN A 93 9.64 -62.86 5.13
N GLN A 94 9.74 -62.75 3.81
CA GLN A 94 9.25 -63.79 2.90
C GLN A 94 10.00 -63.68 1.58
N THR A 95 10.88 -64.66 1.38
CA THR A 95 11.51 -65.03 0.12
C THR A 95 10.44 -65.49 -0.89
N GLY A 96 9.85 -64.53 -1.60
CA GLY A 96 8.93 -64.79 -2.71
C GLY A 96 9.41 -64.09 -3.97
N ARG A 97 9.61 -64.85 -5.05
CA ARG A 97 9.95 -64.32 -6.38
C ARG A 97 8.84 -63.36 -6.84
N PHE A 98 9.05 -62.05 -6.73
CA PHE A 98 8.20 -61.06 -7.37
C PHE A 98 8.29 -61.22 -8.89
N LYS A 99 7.15 -61.31 -9.56
CA LYS A 99 7.09 -61.31 -11.02
C LYS A 99 7.39 -59.88 -11.49
N ASN A 100 8.12 -59.75 -12.60
CA ASN A 100 8.44 -58.43 -13.18
C ASN A 100 7.21 -57.54 -13.42
N SER A 101 6.00 -58.11 -13.56
CA SER A 101 4.73 -57.38 -13.67
C SER A 101 4.44 -56.50 -12.44
N ASP A 102 4.69 -57.04 -11.24
CA ASP A 102 4.29 -56.39 -9.99
C ASP A 102 5.22 -55.21 -9.67
N ILE A 103 6.48 -55.32 -10.10
CA ILE A 103 7.48 -54.24 -10.01
C ILE A 103 7.11 -53.10 -10.98
N VAL A 104 6.73 -53.43 -12.22
CA VAL A 104 6.33 -52.43 -13.22
C VAL A 104 5.07 -51.68 -12.77
N GLU A 105 4.10 -52.37 -12.18
CA GLU A 105 2.89 -51.75 -11.65
C GLU A 105 3.16 -50.87 -10.43
N ARG A 106 4.10 -51.28 -9.56
CA ARG A 106 4.58 -50.46 -8.44
C ARG A 106 5.29 -49.19 -8.92
N ILE A 107 6.10 -49.26 -9.97
CA ILE A 107 6.78 -48.10 -10.56
C ILE A 107 5.74 -47.11 -11.09
N LYS A 108 4.74 -47.56 -11.84
CA LYS A 108 3.67 -46.68 -12.35
C LYS A 108 2.88 -46.00 -11.22
N GLN A 109 2.59 -46.71 -10.14
CA GLN A 109 1.93 -46.11 -8.98
C GLN A 109 2.79 -45.04 -8.30
N LEU A 110 4.11 -45.26 -8.22
CA LEU A 110 5.04 -44.27 -7.67
C LEU A 110 5.19 -43.05 -8.57
N GLU A 111 5.21 -43.23 -9.90
CA GLU A 111 5.23 -42.14 -10.87
C GLU A 111 3.97 -41.26 -10.77
N LEU A 112 2.79 -41.87 -10.67
CA LEU A 112 1.53 -41.14 -10.47
C LEU A 112 1.52 -40.37 -9.14
N ALA A 113 1.97 -41.01 -8.05
CA ALA A 113 2.06 -40.35 -6.74
C ALA A 113 3.08 -39.20 -6.74
N LEU A 114 4.15 -39.30 -7.53
CA LEU A 114 5.15 -38.25 -7.69
C LEU A 114 4.54 -37.04 -8.41
N ILE A 115 3.82 -37.28 -9.51
CA ILE A 115 3.12 -36.23 -10.26
C ILE A 115 2.07 -35.53 -9.38
N GLU A 116 1.27 -36.28 -8.61
CA GLU A 116 0.30 -35.68 -7.68
C GLU A 116 0.98 -34.79 -6.63
N LYS A 117 2.14 -35.22 -6.11
CA LYS A 117 2.91 -34.43 -5.16
C LYS A 117 3.50 -33.17 -5.80
N GLU A 118 4.02 -33.25 -7.02
CA GLU A 118 4.53 -32.09 -7.75
C GLU A 118 3.44 -31.04 -7.99
N ILE A 119 2.24 -31.46 -8.40
CA ILE A 119 1.09 -30.56 -8.56
C ILE A 119 0.72 -29.91 -7.22
N LYS A 120 0.74 -30.68 -6.12
CA LYS A 120 0.46 -30.15 -4.78
C LYS A 120 1.50 -29.13 -4.34
N ILE A 121 2.79 -29.38 -4.62
CA ILE A 121 3.89 -28.45 -4.32
C ILE A 121 3.69 -27.14 -5.08
N GLN A 122 3.47 -27.19 -6.40
CA GLN A 122 3.25 -25.99 -7.22
C GLN A 122 2.06 -25.17 -6.73
N LYS A 123 0.98 -25.83 -6.28
CA LYS A 123 -0.19 -25.15 -5.71
C LYS A 123 0.12 -24.47 -4.38
N MET A 124 0.98 -25.07 -3.55
CA MET A 124 1.42 -24.47 -2.28
C MET A 124 2.38 -23.32 -2.51
N GLU A 125 3.31 -23.42 -3.46
CA GLU A 125 4.23 -22.34 -3.84
C GLU A 125 3.46 -21.10 -4.32
N LYS A 126 2.44 -21.30 -5.15
CA LYS A 126 1.57 -20.19 -5.59
C LYS A 126 0.84 -19.50 -4.42
N LYS A 127 0.29 -20.28 -3.48
CA LYS A 127 -0.37 -19.73 -2.29
C LYS A 127 0.59 -18.95 -1.40
N LEU A 128 1.81 -19.46 -1.24
CA LEU A 128 2.84 -18.78 -0.45
C LEU A 128 3.19 -17.43 -1.08
N GLN A 129 3.37 -17.38 -2.40
CA GLN A 129 3.63 -16.15 -3.13
C GLN A 129 2.49 -15.13 -2.97
N GLU A 130 1.23 -15.55 -3.11
CA GLU A 130 0.06 -14.68 -2.88
C GLU A 130 0.04 -14.13 -1.44
N GLN A 131 0.42 -14.95 -0.45
CA GLN A 131 0.46 -14.54 0.95
C GLN A 131 1.61 -13.57 1.25
N GLU A 132 2.76 -13.72 0.59
CA GLU A 132 3.88 -12.79 0.66
C GLU A 132 3.52 -11.42 0.06
N GLU A 133 2.81 -11.39 -1.08
CA GLU A 133 2.31 -10.15 -1.70
C GLU A 133 1.33 -9.42 -0.78
N ILE A 134 0.39 -10.13 -0.15
CA ILE A 134 -0.55 -9.55 0.83
C ILE A 134 0.19 -8.99 2.04
N ASN A 135 1.17 -9.72 2.58
CA ASN A 135 1.96 -9.24 3.73
C ASN A 135 2.80 -8.01 3.38
N LEU A 136 3.34 -7.94 2.16
CA LEU A 136 4.06 -6.77 1.69
C LEU A 136 3.12 -5.57 1.54
N ALA A 137 1.93 -5.77 0.99
CA ALA A 137 0.89 -4.74 0.92
C ALA A 137 0.48 -4.25 2.31
N LEU A 138 0.28 -5.16 3.29
CA LEU A 138 -0.05 -4.84 4.68
C LEU A 138 1.05 -4.04 5.37
N LYS A 139 2.32 -4.44 5.21
CA LYS A 139 3.47 -3.68 5.74
C LYS A 139 3.57 -2.28 5.16
N ASN A 140 3.16 -2.11 3.90
CA ASN A 140 3.17 -0.82 3.21
C ASN A 140 1.84 -0.06 3.34
N THR A 141 0.86 -0.56 4.10
CA THR A 141 -0.47 0.07 4.23
C THR A 141 -0.41 1.35 5.04
N PHE A 142 0.49 1.42 6.04
CA PHE A 142 0.72 2.61 6.84
C PHE A 142 2.21 2.92 6.88
N SER A 143 2.59 4.12 6.46
CA SER A 143 3.95 4.59 6.64
C SER A 143 4.22 4.90 8.12
N ASP A 144 5.49 4.93 8.52
CA ASP A 144 5.87 5.38 9.86
C ASP A 144 5.33 6.79 10.18
N ARG A 145 5.15 7.62 9.14
CA ARG A 145 4.53 8.94 9.25
C ARG A 145 3.04 8.85 9.59
N ASP A 146 2.30 7.92 8.99
CA ASP A 146 0.88 7.70 9.27
C ASP A 146 0.68 7.15 10.69
N ILE A 147 1.56 6.25 11.13
CA ILE A 147 1.57 5.72 12.51
C ILE A 147 1.91 6.83 13.52
N ALA A 148 2.92 7.65 13.23
CA ALA A 148 3.28 8.79 14.07
C ALA A 148 2.14 9.81 14.16
N PHE A 149 1.47 10.07 13.04
CA PHE A 149 0.29 10.93 12.99
C PHE A 149 -0.86 10.36 13.82
N LEU A 150 -1.21 9.08 13.67
CA LEU A 150 -2.27 8.42 14.45
C LEU A 150 -1.98 8.42 15.96
N LYS A 151 -0.72 8.20 16.35
CA LYS A 151 -0.30 8.34 17.75
C LYS A 151 -0.51 9.76 18.25
N GLN A 152 -0.07 10.76 17.49
CA GLN A 152 -0.21 12.16 17.89
C GLN A 152 -1.69 12.58 17.99
N ALA A 153 -2.51 12.15 17.03
CA ALA A 153 -3.95 12.39 17.03
C ALA A 153 -4.62 11.76 18.27
N SER A 154 -4.24 10.53 18.63
CA SER A 154 -4.76 9.84 19.82
C SER A 154 -4.36 10.54 21.12
N ILE A 155 -3.11 11.01 21.21
CA ILE A 155 -2.63 11.80 22.37
C ILE A 155 -3.40 13.11 22.49
N ASN A 156 -3.64 13.80 21.37
CA ASN A 156 -4.36 15.07 21.37
C ASN A 156 -5.84 14.87 21.73
N PHE A 157 -6.48 13.81 21.23
CA PHE A 157 -7.83 13.45 21.62
C PHE A 157 -7.94 13.23 23.14
N LEU A 158 -7.01 12.47 23.72
CA LEU A 158 -6.97 12.26 25.17
C LEU A 158 -6.72 13.55 25.96
N LYS A 159 -5.96 14.51 25.42
CA LYS A 159 -5.77 15.82 26.07
C LYS A 159 -7.03 16.68 26.06
N ILE A 160 -7.79 16.65 24.97
CA ILE A 160 -9.00 17.47 24.80
C ILE A 160 -10.17 16.88 25.59
N PHE A 161 -10.32 15.55 25.59
CA PHE A 161 -11.51 14.87 26.12
C PHE A 161 -11.24 14.01 27.36
N GLY A 162 -9.97 13.81 27.75
CA GLY A 162 -9.58 13.02 28.91
C GLY A 162 -9.39 13.83 30.19
N ASN A 163 -9.27 15.16 30.10
CA ASN A 163 -9.19 16.03 31.27
C ASN A 163 -10.59 16.48 31.70
N ASN A 164 -11.21 15.71 32.59
CA ASN A 164 -12.44 16.09 33.32
C ASN A 164 -12.15 17.06 34.49
N GLU A 165 -11.11 17.89 34.42
CA GLU A 165 -10.88 18.93 35.41
C GLU A 165 -11.13 20.29 34.76
N GLU A 166 -12.27 20.85 35.16
CA GLU A 166 -12.67 22.25 35.01
C GLU A 166 -11.44 23.15 35.10
N THR A 167 -11.00 23.69 33.97
CA THR A 167 -10.06 24.81 33.99
C THR A 167 -10.58 25.88 33.05
N GLU A 168 -11.36 26.77 33.68
CA GLU A 168 -11.41 28.17 33.34
C GLU A 168 -9.98 28.71 33.20
N GLU A 169 -9.80 29.66 32.27
CA GLU A 169 -8.58 30.46 32.07
C GLU A 169 -7.36 29.74 31.47
N SER A 170 -7.25 29.76 30.13
CA SER A 170 -6.02 30.19 29.45
C SER A 170 -6.23 30.34 27.94
N SER A 171 -6.20 31.60 27.54
CA SER A 171 -6.26 32.12 26.18
C SER A 171 -4.92 31.98 25.44
N GLU A 172 -4.40 30.75 25.27
CA GLU A 172 -3.17 30.49 24.46
C GLU A 172 -3.19 29.13 23.72
N ASN A 173 -4.34 28.68 23.23
CA ASN A 173 -4.40 27.50 22.36
C ASN A 173 -4.36 27.87 20.86
N GLU A 174 -3.31 28.58 20.42
CA GLU A 174 -3.02 28.79 18.98
C GLU A 174 -2.36 27.58 18.32
N ASN A 175 -2.08 26.50 19.06
CA ASN A 175 -1.53 25.23 18.54
C ASN A 175 -2.56 24.10 18.51
N LEU A 176 -3.83 24.42 18.27
CA LEU A 176 -4.82 23.42 17.83
C LEU A 176 -4.47 23.00 16.40
N ILE A 177 -3.64 21.97 16.30
CA ILE A 177 -3.26 21.30 15.06
C ILE A 177 -4.52 21.02 14.24
N ASN A 178 -4.57 21.59 13.03
CA ASN A 178 -5.57 21.29 12.01
C ASN A 178 -5.72 19.77 11.86
N PHE A 179 -6.85 19.23 12.31
CA PHE A 179 -7.24 17.88 11.96
C PHE A 179 -7.36 17.79 10.42
N PRO A 180 -6.70 16.84 9.74
CA PRO A 180 -7.22 16.37 8.47
C PRO A 180 -8.54 15.69 8.80
N VAL A 181 -9.63 16.43 8.60
CA VAL A 181 -10.97 15.86 8.62
C VAL A 181 -11.02 14.89 7.46
N TYR A 182 -10.87 13.59 7.73
CA TYR A 182 -11.28 12.56 6.78
C TYR A 182 -12.80 12.52 6.78
N ASN A 183 -13.40 13.55 6.19
CA ASN A 183 -14.82 13.55 5.88
C ASN A 183 -14.97 12.73 4.61
N THR A 184 -15.69 11.60 4.71
CA THR A 184 -16.22 10.86 3.56
C THR A 184 -17.26 11.65 2.77
N ASP A 185 -17.56 12.88 3.19
CA ASP A 185 -18.42 13.81 2.46
C ASP A 185 -17.67 14.36 1.25
N CYS A 186 -17.78 13.65 0.13
CA CYS A 186 -17.40 14.16 -1.17
C CYS A 186 -18.34 15.30 -1.58
N SER A 187 -17.77 16.39 -2.09
CA SER A 187 -18.52 17.57 -2.45
C SER A 187 -18.43 17.85 -3.95
N ILE A 188 -19.58 18.11 -4.55
CA ILE A 188 -19.69 18.43 -5.98
C ILE A 188 -19.01 19.78 -6.24
N LEU A 189 -18.16 19.84 -7.26
CA LEU A 189 -17.50 21.06 -7.72
C LEU A 189 -18.39 21.89 -8.65
N SER A 190 -19.01 21.26 -9.65
CA SER A 190 -19.94 21.91 -10.57
C SER A 190 -21.25 21.14 -10.68
N LYS A 191 -22.36 21.87 -10.77
CA LYS A 191 -23.69 21.30 -11.02
C LYS A 191 -23.78 20.61 -12.39
N ASN A 192 -22.98 21.06 -13.37
CA ASN A 192 -22.99 20.48 -14.72
C ASN A 192 -22.17 19.17 -14.78
N PHE A 193 -21.30 18.93 -13.79
CA PHE A 193 -20.42 17.77 -13.71
C PHE A 193 -20.51 17.15 -12.30
N PRO A 194 -21.65 16.54 -11.95
CA PRO A 194 -21.93 16.07 -10.58
C PRO A 194 -20.99 14.94 -10.12
N ASP A 195 -20.46 14.15 -11.06
CA ASP A 195 -19.57 13.04 -10.77
C ASP A 195 -18.14 13.50 -10.42
N VAL A 196 -17.80 14.76 -10.71
CA VAL A 196 -16.52 15.35 -10.33
C VAL A 196 -16.63 15.88 -8.90
N THR A 197 -16.09 15.09 -7.97
CA THR A 197 -16.13 15.41 -6.55
C THR A 197 -14.74 15.63 -5.97
N LEU A 198 -14.67 16.47 -4.93
CA LEU A 198 -13.49 16.63 -4.10
C LEU A 198 -13.80 16.24 -2.65
N PRO A 199 -12.82 15.70 -1.93
CA PRO A 199 -12.87 15.62 -0.47
C PRO A 199 -13.20 16.99 0.13
N LEU A 200 -14.04 17.02 1.17
CA LEU A 200 -14.55 18.25 1.76
C LEU A 200 -13.43 19.19 2.25
N ASP A 201 -12.40 18.61 2.86
CA ASP A 201 -11.23 19.33 3.38
C ASP A 201 -10.44 20.02 2.24
N VAL A 202 -10.29 19.33 1.11
CA VAL A 202 -9.68 19.87 -0.10
C VAL A 202 -10.55 20.98 -0.68
N LYS A 203 -11.87 20.79 -0.74
CA LYS A 203 -12.80 21.84 -1.21
C LYS A 203 -12.73 23.10 -0.35
N TYR A 204 -12.71 22.97 0.98
CA TYR A 204 -12.60 24.14 1.85
C TYR A 204 -11.28 24.89 1.67
N LYS A 205 -10.16 24.16 1.53
CA LYS A 205 -8.87 24.77 1.19
C LYS A 205 -8.95 25.51 -0.14
N VAL A 206 -9.44 24.87 -1.20
CA VAL A 206 -9.60 25.48 -2.53
C VAL A 206 -10.51 26.71 -2.47
N GLN A 207 -11.64 26.64 -1.77
CA GLN A 207 -12.57 27.75 -1.62
C GLN A 207 -11.94 28.93 -0.85
N SER A 208 -11.12 28.65 0.16
CA SER A 208 -10.37 29.70 0.88
C SER A 208 -9.40 30.43 -0.06
N TYR A 209 -8.71 29.71 -0.96
CA TYR A 209 -7.86 30.33 -1.98
C TYR A 209 -8.66 31.14 -3.00
N LEU A 210 -9.78 30.60 -3.48
CA LEU A 210 -10.66 31.29 -4.44
C LEU A 210 -11.27 32.57 -3.87
N SER A 211 -11.53 32.59 -2.56
CA SER A 211 -12.06 33.76 -1.84
C SER A 211 -10.99 34.81 -1.56
N ASN A 212 -9.69 34.48 -1.66
CA ASN A 212 -8.61 35.43 -1.49
C ASN A 212 -8.56 36.39 -2.70
N PRO A 213 -8.69 37.71 -2.50
CA PRO A 213 -8.63 38.69 -3.58
C PRO A 213 -7.26 38.74 -4.27
N ASN A 214 -6.18 38.41 -3.56
CA ASN A 214 -4.81 38.43 -4.08
C ASN A 214 -4.48 37.20 -4.95
N GLU A 215 -5.30 36.15 -4.87
CA GLU A 215 -5.09 34.94 -5.67
C GLU A 215 -5.52 35.18 -7.11
N THR A 216 -4.60 34.94 -8.05
CA THR A 216 -4.88 35.03 -9.49
C THR A 216 -5.78 33.88 -9.94
N PRO A 217 -6.66 34.09 -10.94
CA PRO A 217 -7.53 33.03 -11.42
C PRO A 217 -6.77 31.79 -11.93
N SER A 218 -5.64 31.99 -12.60
CA SER A 218 -4.76 30.91 -13.06
C SER A 218 -4.19 30.08 -11.92
N SER A 219 -3.72 30.73 -10.85
CA SER A 219 -3.18 30.02 -9.68
C SER A 219 -4.28 29.23 -8.96
N ALA A 220 -5.46 29.82 -8.83
CA ALA A 220 -6.60 29.13 -8.24
C ALA A 220 -7.03 27.92 -9.09
N PHE A 221 -7.11 28.06 -10.42
CA PHE A 221 -7.40 26.94 -11.32
C PHE A 221 -6.38 25.82 -11.20
N ARG A 222 -5.09 26.17 -11.19
CA ARG A 222 -4.00 25.21 -10.98
C ARG A 222 -4.18 24.41 -9.69
N LYS A 223 -4.52 25.07 -8.58
CA LYS A 223 -4.78 24.41 -7.29
C LYS A 223 -5.97 23.45 -7.36
N VAL A 224 -7.04 23.82 -8.07
CA VAL A 224 -8.24 22.98 -8.23
C VAL A 224 -7.93 21.74 -9.09
N ILE A 225 -7.37 21.95 -10.29
CA ILE A 225 -7.18 20.85 -11.25
C ILE A 225 -6.11 19.85 -10.80
N THR A 226 -5.07 20.31 -10.10
CA THR A 226 -4.04 19.42 -9.53
C THR A 226 -4.54 18.65 -8.31
N ALA A 227 -5.60 19.12 -7.64
CA ALA A 227 -6.29 18.34 -6.61
C ALA A 227 -7.15 17.21 -7.21
N LEU A 228 -7.71 17.41 -8.41
CA LEU A 228 -8.48 16.39 -9.12
C LEU A 228 -7.62 15.37 -9.88
N ILE A 229 -6.46 15.81 -10.38
CA ILE A 229 -5.50 14.99 -11.10
C ILE A 229 -4.16 15.07 -10.34
N PRO A 230 -3.99 14.28 -9.26
CA PRO A 230 -2.81 14.40 -8.40
C PRO A 230 -1.55 13.72 -8.99
N ASP A 231 -1.72 12.82 -9.95
CA ASP A 231 -0.62 12.02 -10.51
C ASP A 231 0.36 12.89 -11.31
N SER A 232 1.59 13.02 -10.79
CA SER A 232 2.64 13.80 -11.43
C SER A 232 3.18 13.16 -12.71
N GLU A 233 3.13 11.83 -12.82
CA GLU A 233 3.56 11.11 -14.01
C GLU A 233 2.55 11.33 -15.16
N GLU A 234 1.26 11.34 -14.83
CA GLU A 234 0.19 11.67 -15.78
C GLU A 234 0.38 13.07 -16.38
N TRP A 235 0.64 14.09 -15.56
CA TRP A 235 0.94 15.44 -16.05
C TRP A 235 2.19 15.50 -16.93
N ALA A 236 3.21 14.72 -16.62
CA ALA A 236 4.47 14.77 -17.34
C ALA A 236 4.40 14.04 -18.69
N THR A 237 3.67 12.92 -18.75
CA THR A 237 3.55 12.08 -19.95
C THR A 237 2.50 12.59 -20.93
N SER A 238 1.50 13.33 -20.44
CA SER A 238 0.42 13.89 -21.25
C SER A 238 0.73 15.29 -21.78
N ASN A 239 0.14 15.59 -22.94
CA ASN A 239 0.04 16.96 -23.47
C ASN A 239 -1.35 17.54 -23.14
N ARG A 240 -1.55 18.84 -23.36
CA ARG A 240 -2.85 19.50 -23.09
C ARG A 240 -4.03 18.77 -23.72
N ILE A 241 -3.89 18.36 -24.97
CA ILE A 241 -4.99 17.75 -25.73
C ILE A 241 -5.38 16.42 -25.09
N LEU A 242 -4.39 15.60 -24.70
CA LEU A 242 -4.62 14.34 -24.02
C LEU A 242 -5.23 14.53 -22.62
N ILE A 243 -4.78 15.54 -21.85
CA ILE A 243 -5.39 15.86 -20.56
C ILE A 243 -6.84 16.27 -20.73
N VAL A 244 -7.15 17.15 -21.70
CA VAL A 244 -8.52 17.60 -21.98
C VAL A 244 -9.40 16.45 -22.47
N ASP A 245 -8.86 15.53 -23.28
CA ASP A 245 -9.62 14.39 -23.78
C ASP A 245 -9.90 13.35 -22.69
N ARG A 246 -8.87 12.99 -21.91
CA ARG A 246 -8.96 11.96 -20.84
C ARG A 246 -9.69 12.45 -19.60
N TYR A 247 -9.51 13.70 -19.22
CA TYR A 247 -10.05 14.31 -17.99
C TYR A 247 -10.99 15.48 -18.29
N LYS A 248 -11.76 15.36 -19.37
CA LYS A 248 -12.65 16.40 -19.88
C LYS A 248 -13.54 16.99 -18.80
N ASP A 249 -14.19 16.13 -18.02
CA ASP A 249 -15.14 16.55 -17.00
C ASP A 249 -14.44 17.25 -15.83
N GLN A 250 -13.27 16.77 -15.41
CA GLN A 250 -12.47 17.39 -14.35
C GLN A 250 -11.97 18.78 -14.76
N VAL A 251 -11.54 18.92 -16.02
CA VAL A 251 -11.09 20.20 -16.59
C VAL A 251 -12.25 21.20 -16.64
N HIS A 252 -13.41 20.80 -17.18
CA HIS A 252 -14.57 21.69 -17.26
C HIS A 252 -15.14 22.03 -15.89
N ALA A 253 -15.25 21.06 -14.98
CA ALA A 253 -15.69 21.30 -13.61
C ALA A 253 -14.77 22.28 -12.87
N SER A 254 -13.45 22.13 -13.01
CA SER A 254 -12.47 23.05 -12.43
C SER A 254 -12.60 24.46 -12.98
N TYR A 255 -12.74 24.58 -14.30
CA TYR A 255 -12.92 25.87 -14.97
C TYR A 255 -14.21 26.57 -14.50
N GLU A 256 -15.34 25.86 -14.52
CA GLU A 256 -16.63 26.41 -14.09
C GLU A 256 -16.57 26.84 -12.62
N TYR A 257 -15.97 26.01 -11.77
CA TYR A 257 -15.83 26.31 -10.36
C TYR A 257 -15.00 27.59 -10.13
N VAL A 258 -13.84 27.74 -10.78
CA VAL A 258 -13.02 28.95 -10.67
C VAL A 258 -13.77 30.17 -11.23
N LYS A 259 -14.44 30.02 -12.37
CA LYS A 259 -15.19 31.10 -13.02
C LYS A 259 -16.33 31.63 -12.15
N MET A 260 -16.93 30.80 -11.30
CA MET A 260 -17.94 31.26 -10.33
C MET A 260 -17.38 32.29 -9.34
N PHE A 261 -16.11 32.16 -8.92
CA PHE A 261 -15.46 33.10 -7.99
C PHE A 261 -14.66 34.19 -8.70
N LYS A 262 -14.17 33.92 -9.91
CA LYS A 262 -13.32 34.80 -10.70
C LYS A 262 -13.90 34.92 -12.13
N PRO A 263 -14.94 35.75 -12.36
CA PRO A 263 -15.69 35.78 -13.62
C PRO A 263 -14.88 36.13 -14.87
N GLY A 264 -13.73 36.81 -14.70
CA GLY A 264 -12.81 37.14 -15.78
C GLY A 264 -11.92 35.98 -16.26
N PHE A 265 -12.03 34.80 -15.64
CA PHE A 265 -11.27 33.63 -16.06
C PHE A 265 -11.91 32.98 -17.30
N ASP A 266 -11.16 32.92 -18.39
CA ASP A 266 -11.58 32.29 -19.64
C ASP A 266 -11.02 30.86 -19.79
N TYR A 267 -11.64 30.10 -20.69
CA TYR A 267 -11.24 28.71 -20.92
C TYR A 267 -9.88 28.58 -21.62
N ASN A 268 -9.46 29.59 -22.39
CA ASN A 268 -8.15 29.60 -23.04
C ASN A 268 -7.02 29.75 -22.02
N ALA A 269 -7.25 30.53 -20.95
CA ALA A 269 -6.37 30.67 -19.81
C ALA A 269 -6.28 29.34 -19.04
N ALA A 270 -7.40 28.63 -18.85
CA ALA A 270 -7.39 27.29 -18.28
C ALA A 270 -6.54 26.32 -19.13
N GLU A 271 -6.73 26.28 -20.45
CA GLU A 271 -5.92 25.48 -21.36
C GLU A 271 -4.43 25.85 -21.37
N ALA A 272 -4.12 27.14 -21.24
CA ALA A 272 -2.75 27.62 -21.11
C ALA A 272 -2.12 27.11 -19.80
N GLU A 273 -2.86 27.13 -18.69
CA GLU A 273 -2.38 26.57 -17.42
C GLU A 273 -2.16 25.06 -17.47
N LEU A 274 -3.04 24.29 -18.13
CA LEU A 274 -2.80 22.85 -18.33
C LEU A 274 -1.47 22.57 -19.04
N ARG A 275 -1.14 23.38 -20.07
CA ARG A 275 0.17 23.28 -20.76
C ARG A 275 1.33 23.60 -19.83
N LYS A 276 1.21 24.65 -19.02
CA LYS A 276 2.26 25.06 -18.08
C LYS A 276 2.50 23.99 -17.02
N ILE A 277 1.44 23.45 -16.41
CA ILE A 277 1.53 22.38 -15.40
C ILE A 277 2.27 21.17 -15.98
N ALA A 278 1.87 20.70 -17.17
CA ALA A 278 2.52 19.55 -17.81
C ALA A 278 4.01 19.82 -18.12
N SER A 279 4.34 21.03 -18.59
CA SER A 279 5.72 21.45 -18.89
C SER A 279 6.59 21.53 -17.62
N GLU A 280 6.06 22.13 -16.56
CA GLU A 280 6.74 22.22 -15.27
C GLU A 280 6.99 20.83 -14.67
N ARG A 281 6.00 19.93 -14.71
CA ARG A 281 6.19 18.56 -14.22
C ARG A 281 7.25 17.79 -15.00
N ARG A 282 7.30 17.94 -16.33
CA ARG A 282 8.41 17.39 -17.14
C ARG A 282 9.76 17.98 -16.72
N ARG A 283 9.83 19.30 -16.50
CA ARG A 283 11.05 19.98 -16.07
C ARG A 283 11.52 19.45 -14.72
N ASP A 284 10.62 19.29 -13.75
CA ASP A 284 10.94 18.80 -12.42
C ASP A 284 11.42 17.34 -12.44
N LEU A 285 10.74 16.48 -13.20
CA LEU A 285 11.18 15.09 -13.38
C LEU A 285 12.54 15.01 -14.10
N LYS A 286 12.80 15.88 -15.06
CA LYS A 286 14.10 15.95 -15.74
C LYS A 286 15.23 16.36 -14.78
N LYS A 287 14.97 17.26 -13.82
CA LYS A 287 15.96 17.63 -12.78
C LYS A 287 16.38 16.44 -11.92
N ILE A 288 15.49 15.49 -11.68
CA ILE A 288 15.77 14.27 -10.91
C ILE A 288 16.22 13.08 -11.79
N GLY A 289 16.59 13.32 -13.05
CA GLY A 289 17.23 12.33 -13.92
C GLY A 289 16.30 11.58 -14.89
N TYR A 290 15.03 11.96 -15.01
CA TYR A 290 14.11 11.31 -15.95
C TYR A 290 14.34 11.82 -17.38
N ILE A 291 14.30 10.88 -18.33
CA ILE A 291 14.38 11.18 -19.77
C ILE A 291 13.02 10.95 -20.40
N PHE A 292 12.56 11.93 -21.17
CA PHE A 292 11.31 11.89 -21.91
C PHE A 292 11.59 11.70 -23.39
N GLU A 293 11.02 10.65 -23.97
CA GLU A 293 11.01 10.45 -25.42
C GLU A 293 9.65 10.84 -25.97
N THR A 294 9.66 11.70 -26.97
CA THR A 294 8.46 12.01 -27.73
C THR A 294 8.23 10.89 -28.73
N TYR A 295 7.06 10.26 -28.67
CA TYR A 295 6.64 9.31 -29.69
C TYR A 295 5.29 9.70 -30.26
N LYS A 296 5.09 9.40 -31.53
CA LYS A 296 3.83 9.59 -32.23
C LYS A 296 3.24 8.22 -32.45
N ASP A 297 2.14 7.91 -31.76
CA ASP A 297 1.39 6.70 -32.05
C ASP A 297 0.83 6.82 -33.47
N THR A 298 0.95 5.76 -34.28
CA THR A 298 0.50 5.76 -35.68
C THR A 298 -0.99 6.01 -35.81
N ASN A 299 -1.76 5.80 -34.73
CA ASN A 299 -3.20 6.03 -34.68
C ASN A 299 -3.61 7.35 -34.01
N GLU A 300 -2.67 8.14 -33.49
CA GLU A 300 -2.98 9.37 -32.76
C GLU A 300 -2.51 10.62 -33.49
N THR A 301 -3.37 11.64 -33.51
CA THR A 301 -3.05 12.96 -34.07
C THR A 301 -2.07 13.77 -33.21
N PHE A 302 -1.68 13.27 -32.04
CA PHE A 302 -0.92 14.03 -31.04
C PHE A 302 0.30 13.25 -30.53
N CYS A 303 1.36 13.98 -30.17
CA CYS A 303 2.58 13.40 -29.62
C CYS A 303 2.41 13.04 -28.14
N ARG A 304 2.86 11.85 -27.75
CA ARG A 304 2.95 11.41 -26.35
C ARG A 304 4.39 11.47 -25.87
N TYR A 305 4.57 11.62 -24.56
CA TYR A 305 5.86 11.49 -23.92
C TYR A 305 5.92 10.18 -23.17
N ARG A 306 6.94 9.37 -23.42
CA ARG A 306 7.25 8.18 -22.62
C ARG A 306 8.41 8.51 -21.70
N ILE A 307 8.33 8.06 -20.46
CA ILE A 307 9.48 8.03 -19.55
C ILE A 307 10.31 6.80 -19.90
N VAL A 308 11.54 7.02 -20.34
CA VAL A 308 12.40 5.94 -20.88
C VAL A 308 13.50 5.52 -19.93
N HIS A 309 13.77 6.29 -18.88
CA HIS A 309 14.80 5.94 -17.91
C HIS A 309 14.44 6.41 -16.50
N ARG A 310 14.52 5.49 -15.52
CA ARG A 310 14.88 5.80 -14.13
C ARG A 310 16.33 5.34 -13.88
N PRO A 311 17.37 6.16 -14.06
CA PRO A 311 18.66 5.86 -13.52
C PRO A 311 18.86 6.67 -12.25
N PHE A 312 18.81 6.03 -11.07
CA PHE A 312 19.78 6.29 -10.01
C PHE A 312 19.69 5.19 -8.94
N VAL A 313 20.48 4.12 -9.16
CA VAL A 313 21.11 3.40 -8.06
C VAL A 313 22.29 4.26 -7.64
N ALA A 314 22.10 5.13 -6.63
CA ALA A 314 23.22 5.72 -5.91
C ALA A 314 23.66 4.72 -4.85
N GLU A 315 24.52 3.78 -5.24
CA GLU A 315 25.49 3.26 -4.28
C GLU A 315 26.42 4.43 -3.90
N ASN A 316 26.39 4.85 -2.64
CA ASN A 316 27.26 5.88 -2.01
C ASN A 316 26.86 7.36 -2.20
N GLN A 317 25.69 7.75 -1.69
CA GLN A 317 25.50 9.08 -1.09
C GLN A 317 24.35 9.03 -0.07
N ASP A 318 24.66 8.56 1.13
CA ASP A 318 23.89 8.92 2.32
C ASP A 318 23.91 10.46 2.45
N CYS A 319 22.77 11.04 2.84
CA CYS A 319 22.59 12.38 3.44
C CYS A 319 21.84 13.50 2.68
N CYS A 320 21.24 13.33 1.48
CA CYS A 320 20.51 14.48 0.86
C CYS A 320 19.16 14.20 0.15
N LEU A 321 18.68 12.95 0.05
CA LEU A 321 17.45 12.66 -0.74
C LEU A 321 16.14 12.96 0.00
N ASP A 322 16.13 12.95 1.34
CA ASP A 322 14.93 13.23 2.13
C ASP A 322 14.60 14.73 2.21
N GLU A 323 15.59 15.60 2.02
CA GLU A 323 15.38 17.04 1.91
C GLU A 323 14.81 17.43 0.53
N LEU A 324 15.27 16.79 -0.55
CA LEU A 324 14.76 17.07 -1.90
C LEU A 324 13.30 16.62 -2.11
N LYS A 325 12.90 15.49 -1.51
CA LYS A 325 11.48 15.04 -1.52
C LYS A 325 10.58 15.95 -0.68
N LYS A 326 11.11 16.54 0.40
CA LYS A 326 10.41 17.57 1.18
C LYS A 326 10.26 18.86 0.39
N ASP A 327 11.28 19.29 -0.34
CA ASP A 327 11.23 20.52 -1.14
C ASP A 327 10.27 20.43 -2.33
N ILE A 328 10.12 19.26 -2.97
CA ILE A 328 9.10 19.05 -4.02
C ILE A 328 7.67 19.11 -3.44
N SER A 329 7.49 18.78 -2.15
CA SER A 329 6.21 18.90 -1.44
C SER A 329 5.97 20.29 -0.82
N HIS A 330 6.99 21.14 -0.75
CA HIS A 330 6.95 22.47 -0.10
C HIS A 330 7.41 23.64 -0.99
N SER A 331 7.63 23.41 -2.28
CA SER A 331 7.85 24.45 -3.29
C SER A 331 6.54 25.17 -3.65
N PHE A 332 5.91 25.80 -2.66
CA PHE A 332 5.04 26.96 -2.84
C PHE A 332 5.78 28.16 -2.28
N ASN A 333 6.75 28.68 -3.03
CA ASN A 333 7.15 30.07 -2.90
C ASN A 333 7.78 30.55 -4.21
N ASP A 334 7.41 31.78 -4.54
CA ASP A 334 7.61 32.46 -5.80
C ASP A 334 9.04 32.37 -6.33
N THR A 335 9.16 31.94 -7.58
CA THR A 335 10.29 32.31 -8.45
C THR A 335 9.74 32.64 -9.82
N GLU A 336 9.45 33.92 -10.04
CA GLU A 336 9.35 34.50 -11.37
C GLU A 336 10.75 34.42 -12.00
N TYR A 337 10.97 33.41 -12.83
CA TYR A 337 12.06 33.40 -13.79
C TYR A 337 11.45 33.40 -15.19
N TYR A 338 11.41 34.59 -15.79
CA TYR A 338 11.13 34.73 -17.21
C TYR A 338 12.30 34.12 -17.99
N ASP A 339 12.01 33.12 -18.81
CA ASP A 339 12.88 32.73 -19.91
C ASP A 339 12.09 32.89 -21.21
N GLU A 340 12.20 34.09 -21.78
CA GLU A 340 11.84 34.37 -23.16
C GLU A 340 12.89 33.70 -24.04
N ASN A 341 12.67 32.44 -24.43
CA ASN A 341 13.06 31.84 -25.71
C ASN A 341 12.93 30.31 -25.64
N PHE A 342 11.72 29.83 -25.86
CA PHE A 342 11.52 28.48 -26.38
C PHE A 342 10.50 28.58 -27.52
N GLN A 343 10.99 28.93 -28.71
CA GLN A 343 10.27 28.73 -29.96
C GLN A 343 10.33 27.25 -30.28
N ASP A 344 9.22 26.53 -30.05
CA ASP A 344 9.05 25.20 -30.61
C ASP A 344 8.98 25.30 -32.14
N ASP A 345 9.86 24.57 -32.82
CA ASP A 345 9.92 24.41 -34.27
C ASP A 345 8.64 23.79 -34.83
N PHE A 346 7.64 24.64 -35.10
CA PHE A 346 6.47 24.35 -35.90
C PHE A 346 6.36 25.36 -37.04
N SER A 347 7.35 25.39 -37.95
CA SER A 347 7.23 26.19 -39.19
C SER A 347 7.70 25.51 -40.48
N GLU A 348 8.23 24.28 -40.46
CA GLU A 348 8.75 23.65 -41.69
C GLU A 348 7.80 22.70 -42.43
N SER A 349 6.61 22.39 -41.89
CA SER A 349 5.67 21.45 -42.54
C SER A 349 4.55 22.12 -43.37
N SER A 350 4.52 23.46 -43.48
CA SER A 350 3.47 24.19 -44.22
C SER A 350 3.93 24.79 -45.57
N LYS A 351 5.11 24.42 -46.11
CA LYS A 351 5.61 24.93 -47.40
C LYS A 351 5.74 23.89 -48.53
N ARG A 352 5.17 22.70 -48.39
CA ARG A 352 5.13 21.70 -49.48
C ARG A 352 3.73 21.15 -49.72
N GLN A 353 2.82 21.99 -50.19
CA GLN A 353 1.66 21.56 -50.97
C GLN A 353 0.98 22.79 -51.61
N LYS A 354 1.51 23.21 -52.76
CA LYS A 354 0.82 23.98 -53.81
C LYS A 354 1.77 24.14 -55.00
N MET A 355 1.97 23.05 -55.73
CA MET A 355 2.42 23.06 -57.12
C MET A 355 2.01 21.74 -57.73
N CYS A 356 0.83 21.74 -58.33
CA CYS A 356 0.36 20.93 -59.46
C CYS A 356 -1.04 21.47 -59.73
N ASP A 357 -1.16 22.36 -60.70
CA ASP A 357 -2.13 22.26 -61.80
C ASP A 357 -2.21 23.57 -62.58
N HIS A 358 -2.19 23.40 -63.91
CA HIS A 358 -2.43 24.34 -65.00
C HIS A 358 -1.26 25.18 -65.53
N GLU A 359 -0.54 24.58 -66.48
CA GLU A 359 -0.39 25.17 -67.81
C GLU A 359 -1.09 24.25 -68.83
N SER A 360 -1.94 24.83 -69.69
CA SER A 360 -1.91 24.76 -71.17
C SER A 360 -3.30 25.03 -71.75
N ASP A 361 -3.36 26.12 -72.53
CA ASP A 361 -4.37 26.54 -73.54
C ASP A 361 -5.83 26.83 -73.14
#